data_AF-A0A9X4P998-F1
#
_entry.id   AF-A0A9X4P998-F1
#
_cell.length_a   1.000
_cell.length_b   1.000
_cell.length_c   1.000
_cell.angle_alpha   90.00
_cell.angle_beta   90.00
_cell.angle_gamma   90.00
#
_symmetry.space_group_name_H-M   'P 1'
#
loop_
_entity.id
_entity.type
_entity.pdbx_description
1 polymer ?
#
loop_
_entity_poly.entity_id
_entity_poly.type
_entity_poly.pdbx_seq_one_letter_code
_entity_poly.pdbx_strand_id
1 'polypeptide(L)'
;MFEKKPRYRAIKEKLNQTITYFPSTQRLNDLERKSLTALLYAIYELNVPSVPVQIYINHTSSVVNSFYIQNTLKKFFNSDLIAFCKTIPEADVIISSDPEGNFSSKDVFYFKNIFDKETWTDLIEFLSKSLYEKRFR
;
A
#
# COMPACT_ATOMS: atom_id res chain seq x y z
N MET A 1 -1.47 2.12 21.89
CA MET A 1 -1.76 1.20 20.76
C MET A 1 -0.96 1.56 19.51
N PHE A 2 -0.82 2.84 19.12
CA PHE A 2 0.10 3.26 18.03
C PHE A 2 1.59 3.26 18.41
N GLU A 3 1.93 3.33 19.71
CA GLU A 3 3.31 3.38 20.22
C GLU A 3 4.17 2.15 19.85
N LYS A 4 3.52 1.05 19.48
CA LYS A 4 4.18 -0.18 19.02
C LYS A 4 4.54 -0.14 17.53
N LYS A 5 4.00 0.81 16.75
CA LYS A 5 4.25 0.91 15.30
C LYS A 5 5.70 1.35 15.04
N PRO A 6 6.42 0.72 14.08
CA PRO A 6 7.79 1.11 13.73
C PRO A 6 7.92 2.59 13.34
N ARG A 7 6.99 3.09 12.52
CA ARG A 7 6.98 4.50 12.07
C ARG A 7 6.82 5.47 13.23
N TYR A 8 5.95 5.17 14.19
CA TYR A 8 5.81 6.00 15.38
C TYR A 8 7.13 6.11 16.15
N ARG A 9 7.83 4.99 16.35
CA ARG A 9 9.13 4.97 17.05
C ARG A 9 10.17 5.83 16.33
N ALA A 10 10.17 5.81 15.00
CA ALA A 10 11.09 6.61 14.18
C ALA A 10 10.86 8.13 14.32
N ILE A 11 9.64 8.58 14.57
CA ILE A 11 9.31 10.02 14.67
C ILE A 11 9.00 10.50 16.08
N LYS A 12 9.03 9.60 17.08
CA LYS A 12 8.63 9.88 18.46
C LYS A 12 9.33 11.12 19.04
N GLU A 13 10.65 11.22 18.84
CA GLU A 13 11.43 12.36 19.35
C GLU A 13 11.01 13.68 18.71
N LYS A 14 10.77 13.68 17.39
CA LYS A 14 10.27 14.85 16.67
C LYS A 14 8.89 15.27 17.18
N LEU A 15 7.97 14.31 17.39
CA LEU A 15 6.66 14.59 17.97
C LEU A 15 6.78 15.17 19.38
N ASN A 16 7.65 14.60 20.22
CA ASN A 16 7.91 15.10 21.57
C ASN A 16 8.44 16.52 21.57
N GLN A 17 9.37 16.86 20.66
CA GLN A 17 9.87 18.22 20.49
C GLN A 17 8.74 19.17 20.11
N THR A 18 7.93 18.83 19.09
CA THR A 18 6.79 19.64 18.68
C THR A 18 5.82 19.93 19.83
N ILE A 19 5.55 18.93 20.67
CA ILE A 19 4.67 19.09 21.83
C ILE A 19 5.31 19.98 22.90
N THR A 20 6.62 19.85 23.14
CA THR A 20 7.35 20.68 24.10
C THR A 20 7.32 22.16 23.70
N TYR A 21 7.35 22.46 22.40
CA TYR A 21 7.26 23.83 21.87
C TYR A 21 5.84 24.25 21.49
N PHE A 22 4.83 23.44 21.81
CA PHE A 22 3.44 23.80 21.53
C PHE A 22 3.09 25.06 22.34
N PRO A 23 2.64 26.14 21.68
CA PRO A 23 2.40 27.41 22.36
C PRO A 23 1.10 27.34 23.16
N SER A 24 1.16 26.71 24.34
CA SER A 24 0.09 26.73 25.32
C SER A 24 0.51 27.53 26.56
N THR A 25 -0.39 28.39 27.03
CA THR A 25 -0.21 29.12 28.29
C THR A 25 -0.38 28.22 29.52
N GLN A 26 -0.95 27.02 29.33
CA GLN A 26 -1.15 26.00 30.36
C GLN A 26 -0.20 24.82 30.13
N ARG A 27 0.32 24.26 31.22
CA ARG A 27 1.05 22.98 31.17
C ARG A 27 0.04 21.87 30.86
N LEU A 28 0.28 21.14 29.78
CA LEU A 28 -0.54 19.99 29.41
C LEU A 28 -0.41 18.91 30.48
N ASN A 29 -1.54 18.36 30.92
CA ASN A 29 -1.55 17.14 31.72
C ASN A 29 -1.26 15.91 30.85
N ASP A 30 -1.05 14.75 31.48
CA ASP A 30 -0.66 13.53 30.76
C ASP A 30 -1.68 13.09 29.69
N LEU A 31 -2.98 13.27 29.95
CA LEU A 31 -4.04 12.91 29.02
C LEU A 31 -4.06 13.82 27.78
N GLU A 32 -3.92 15.13 27.99
CA GLU A 32 -3.83 16.13 26.92
C GLU A 32 -2.58 15.89 26.08
N ARG A 33 -1.43 15.65 26.72
CA ARG A 33 -0.16 15.34 26.05
C ARG A 33 -0.29 14.10 25.17
N LYS A 34 -0.93 13.05 25.68
CA LYS A 34 -1.17 11.82 24.93
C LYS A 34 -2.12 12.03 23.75
N SER A 35 -3.17 12.82 23.96
CA SER A 35 -4.15 13.15 22.91
C SER A 35 -3.53 13.97 21.78
N LEU A 36 -2.74 15.00 22.13
CA LEU A 36 -2.01 15.81 21.17
C LEU A 36 -0.96 14.97 20.42
N THR A 37 -0.25 14.07 21.11
CA THR A 37 0.67 13.13 20.45
C THR A 37 -0.06 12.26 19.43
N ALA A 38 -1.22 11.72 19.80
CA ALA A 38 -2.02 10.88 18.90
C ALA A 38 -2.52 11.67 17.68
N LEU A 39 -2.97 12.91 17.89
CA LEU A 39 -3.41 13.80 16.81
C LEU A 39 -2.26 14.14 15.85
N LEU A 40 -1.11 14.56 16.37
CA LEU A 40 0.07 14.87 15.55
C LEU A 40 0.57 13.63 14.80
N TYR A 41 0.55 12.47 15.44
CA TYR A 41 0.88 11.21 14.77
C TYR A 41 -0.12 10.86 13.67
N ALA A 42 -1.42 11.07 13.88
CA ALA A 42 -2.44 10.85 12.86
C ALA A 42 -2.25 11.80 11.67
N ILE A 43 -1.99 13.09 11.92
CA ILE A 43 -1.67 14.05 10.87
C ILE A 43 -0.43 13.60 10.10
N TYR A 44 0.62 13.18 10.79
CA TYR A 44 1.81 12.65 10.13
C TYR A 44 1.47 11.47 9.22
N GLU A 45 0.78 10.44 9.72
CA GLU A 45 0.41 9.24 8.94
C GLU A 45 -0.47 9.56 7.73
N LEU A 46 -1.35 10.56 7.83
CA LEU A 46 -2.18 11.01 6.71
C LEU A 46 -1.37 11.71 5.59
N ASN A 47 -0.21 12.26 5.94
CA ASN A 47 0.66 13.00 5.01
C ASN A 47 1.89 12.21 4.56
N VAL A 48 2.11 10.98 5.08
CA VAL A 48 3.17 10.11 4.57
C VAL A 48 2.83 9.74 3.12
N PRO A 49 3.74 9.99 2.15
CA PRO A 49 3.52 9.59 0.77
C PRO A 49 3.22 8.09 0.67
N SER A 50 2.17 7.74 -0.06
CA SER A 50 1.88 6.34 -0.37
C SER A 50 2.95 5.84 -1.34
N VAL A 51 3.56 4.70 -1.01
CA VAL A 51 4.43 3.98 -1.95
C VAL A 51 3.55 2.96 -2.66
N PRO A 52 3.23 3.15 -3.95
CA PRO A 52 2.29 2.28 -4.65
C PRO A 52 2.83 0.85 -4.73
N VAL A 53 1.92 -0.12 -4.74
CA VAL A 53 2.23 -1.52 -5.09
C VAL A 53 2.56 -1.56 -6.58
N GLN A 54 3.77 -2.00 -6.92
CA GLN A 54 4.25 -2.16 -8.27
C GLN A 54 3.74 -3.49 -8.83
N ILE A 55 2.91 -3.42 -9.86
CA ILE A 55 2.28 -4.57 -10.49
C ILE A 55 2.96 -4.82 -11.83
N TYR A 56 3.46 -6.03 -12.03
CA TYR A 56 3.90 -6.52 -13.33
C TYR A 56 2.81 -7.42 -13.91
N ILE A 57 2.43 -7.20 -15.17
CA ILE A 57 1.45 -8.04 -15.86
C ILE A 57 2.19 -8.88 -16.89
N ASN A 58 2.26 -10.19 -16.65
CA ASN A 58 2.81 -11.19 -17.55
C ASN A 58 1.68 -11.99 -18.22
N HIS A 59 1.05 -11.41 -19.24
CA HIS A 59 -0.03 -12.07 -19.98
C HIS A 59 0.44 -12.41 -21.41
N THR A 60 1.07 -13.57 -21.56
CA THR A 60 1.79 -14.00 -22.77
C THR A 60 0.87 -14.28 -23.97
N SER A 61 -0.42 -14.54 -23.74
CA SER A 61 -1.36 -14.92 -24.81
C SER A 61 -2.02 -13.74 -25.53
N SER A 62 -1.99 -12.52 -24.98
CA SER A 62 -2.61 -11.34 -25.61
C SER A 62 -2.17 -10.03 -24.94
N VAL A 63 -1.57 -9.15 -25.74
CA VAL A 63 -1.26 -7.77 -25.35
C VAL A 63 -2.54 -6.99 -25.00
N VAL A 64 -3.64 -7.26 -25.71
CA VAL A 64 -4.94 -6.62 -25.46
C VAL A 64 -5.45 -6.94 -24.06
N ASN A 65 -5.31 -8.19 -23.62
CA ASN A 65 -5.73 -8.61 -22.27
C ASN A 65 -4.89 -7.90 -21.20
N SER A 66 -3.58 -7.76 -21.42
CA SER A 66 -2.71 -7.00 -20.50
C SER A 66 -3.20 -5.56 -20.32
N PHE A 67 -3.50 -4.86 -21.42
CA PHE A 67 -4.02 -3.49 -21.38
C PHE A 67 -5.40 -3.41 -20.73
N TYR A 68 -6.28 -4.38 -21.01
CA TYR A 68 -7.59 -4.47 -20.38
C TYR A 68 -7.47 -4.62 -18.86
N ILE A 69 -6.60 -5.53 -18.40
CA ILE A 69 -6.36 -5.74 -16.97
C ILE A 69 -5.85 -4.45 -16.33
N GLN A 70 -4.83 -3.84 -16.93
CA GLN A 70 -4.25 -2.60 -16.45
C GLN A 70 -5.28 -1.48 -16.33
N ASN A 71 -6.10 -1.26 -17.36
CA ASN A 71 -7.07 -0.17 -17.38
C ASN A 71 -8.22 -0.39 -16.40
N THR A 72 -8.67 -1.63 -16.22
CA THR A 72 -9.70 -1.95 -15.22
C THR A 72 -9.18 -1.71 -13.80
N LEU A 73 -7.96 -2.15 -13.50
CA LEU A 73 -7.33 -1.91 -12.20
C LEU A 73 -7.13 -0.41 -11.92
N LYS A 74 -6.72 0.38 -12.92
CA LYS A 74 -6.61 1.85 -12.80
C LYS A 74 -7.93 2.55 -12.51
N LYS A 75 -9.06 1.97 -12.93
CA LYS A 75 -10.40 2.52 -12.62
C LYS A 75 -10.87 2.13 -11.22
N PHE A 76 -10.42 0.98 -10.70
CA PHE A 76 -10.82 0.48 -9.40
C PHE A 76 -9.97 1.05 -8.26
N PHE A 77 -8.67 1.19 -8.48
CA PHE A 77 -7.71 1.67 -7.49
C PHE A 77 -7.23 3.08 -7.83
N ASN A 78 -7.02 3.92 -6.80
CA ASN A 78 -6.32 5.19 -6.96
C ASN A 78 -4.88 4.94 -7.47
N SER A 79 -4.39 5.80 -8.37
CA SER A 79 -2.99 5.83 -8.84
C SER A 79 -1.95 5.95 -7.73
N ASP A 80 -2.32 6.46 -6.55
CA ASP A 80 -1.43 6.51 -5.38
C ASP A 80 -1.26 5.14 -4.69
N LEU A 81 -2.15 4.18 -5.00
CA LEU A 81 -2.16 2.85 -4.39
C LEU A 81 -1.45 1.83 -5.27
N ILE A 82 -1.67 1.88 -6.58
CA ILE A 82 -1.06 0.92 -7.52
C ILE A 82 -0.32 1.63 -8.64
N ALA A 83 0.78 1.03 -9.07
CA ALA A 83 1.55 1.44 -10.24
C ALA A 83 1.91 0.20 -11.07
N PHE A 84 2.18 0.41 -12.36
CA PHE A 84 2.57 -0.69 -13.26
C PHE A 84 4.02 -0.55 -13.65
N CYS A 85 4.78 -1.62 -13.45
CA CYS A 85 6.20 -1.69 -13.78
C CYS A 85 6.42 -2.50 -15.07
N LYS A 86 7.60 -2.33 -15.68
CA LYS A 86 7.94 -2.98 -16.96
C LYS A 86 8.76 -4.26 -16.77
N THR A 87 9.30 -4.48 -15.58
CA THR A 87 10.22 -5.58 -15.32
C THR A 87 9.84 -6.33 -14.06
N ILE A 88 10.07 -7.64 -14.05
CA ILE A 88 9.81 -8.49 -12.90
C ILE A 88 10.54 -8.01 -11.63
N PRO A 89 11.83 -7.60 -11.67
CA PRO A 89 12.55 -7.15 -10.47
C PRO A 89 11.91 -5.96 -9.74
N GLU A 90 11.26 -5.05 -10.46
CA GLU A 90 10.56 -3.88 -9.90
C GLU A 90 9.20 -4.23 -9.26
N ALA A 91 8.65 -5.40 -9.58
CA ALA A 91 7.31 -5.79 -9.16
C ALA A 91 7.25 -6.14 -7.67
N ASP A 92 6.25 -5.67 -6.96
CA ASP A 92 5.83 -6.27 -5.68
C ASP A 92 4.88 -7.45 -5.97
N VAL A 93 4.01 -7.29 -6.96
CA VAL A 93 3.00 -8.25 -7.37
C VAL A 93 3.14 -8.59 -8.85
N ILE A 94 2.97 -9.87 -9.19
CA ILE A 94 2.92 -10.34 -10.57
C ILE A 94 1.51 -10.87 -10.85
N ILE A 95 0.89 -10.37 -11.91
CA ILE A 95 -0.34 -10.96 -12.47
C ILE A 95 0.07 -11.74 -13.71
N SER A 96 -0.14 -13.06 -13.73
CA SER A 96 0.26 -13.88 -14.87
C SER A 96 -0.84 -14.80 -15.37
N SER A 97 -0.91 -15.00 -16.69
CA SER A 97 -1.74 -16.05 -17.29
C SER A 97 -1.07 -17.42 -17.32
N ASP A 98 0.22 -17.50 -16.98
CA ASP A 98 1.05 -18.68 -17.15
C ASP A 98 1.56 -19.21 -15.80
N PRO A 99 1.15 -20.43 -15.39
CA PRO A 99 1.59 -21.04 -14.13
C PRO A 99 3.04 -21.53 -14.12
N GLU A 100 3.71 -21.61 -15.27
CA GLU A 100 5.07 -22.18 -15.37
C GLU A 100 6.18 -21.15 -15.12
N GLY A 101 5.83 -19.88 -14.86
CA GLY A 101 6.81 -18.84 -14.59
C GLY A 101 7.55 -19.07 -13.26
N ASN A 102 8.89 -19.07 -13.32
CA ASN A 102 9.73 -19.16 -12.12
C ASN A 102 9.82 -17.80 -11.40
N PHE A 103 8.81 -17.48 -10.59
CA PHE A 103 8.70 -16.22 -9.85
C PHE A 103 9.08 -16.36 -8.37
N SER A 104 10.06 -17.21 -8.06
CA SER A 104 10.48 -17.49 -6.69
C SER A 104 10.71 -16.18 -5.93
N SER A 105 9.97 -15.96 -4.83
CA SER A 105 9.98 -14.81 -3.90
C SER A 105 8.99 -13.65 -4.14
N LYS A 106 8.13 -13.67 -5.16
CA LYS A 106 7.13 -12.60 -5.39
C LYS A 106 5.69 -13.07 -5.21
N ASP A 107 4.81 -12.15 -4.82
CA ASP A 107 3.39 -12.41 -4.72
C ASP A 107 2.79 -12.52 -6.13
N VAL A 108 2.35 -13.73 -6.51
CA VAL A 108 1.84 -14.02 -7.86
C VAL A 108 0.35 -14.32 -7.81
N PHE A 109 -0.41 -13.67 -8.69
CA PHE A 109 -1.80 -13.98 -8.98
C PHE A 109 -1.95 -14.56 -10.38
N TYR A 110 -2.56 -15.74 -10.49
CA TYR A 110 -2.80 -16.39 -11.76
C TYR A 110 -4.16 -15.99 -12.35
N PHE A 111 -4.13 -15.17 -13.39
CA PHE A 111 -5.30 -14.57 -13.99
C PHE A 111 -5.67 -15.30 -15.29
N LYS A 112 -6.66 -16.19 -15.23
CA LYS A 112 -6.99 -17.12 -16.33
C LYS A 112 -7.93 -16.52 -17.38
N ASN A 113 -8.95 -15.76 -16.97
CA ASN A 113 -10.00 -15.29 -17.88
C ASN A 113 -10.49 -13.88 -17.51
N ILE A 114 -10.35 -12.92 -18.43
CA ILE A 114 -10.79 -11.52 -18.26
C ILE A 114 -12.32 -11.34 -18.28
N PHE A 115 -13.06 -12.34 -18.74
CA PHE A 115 -14.52 -12.30 -18.78
C PHE A 115 -15.16 -12.98 -17.57
N ASP A 116 -14.37 -13.62 -16.72
CA ASP A 116 -14.86 -14.26 -15.50
C ASP A 116 -14.87 -13.27 -14.33
N LYS A 117 -16.06 -13.05 -13.76
CA LYS A 117 -16.27 -12.13 -12.64
C LYS A 117 -15.62 -12.62 -11.35
N GLU A 118 -15.58 -13.94 -11.13
CA GLU A 118 -14.99 -14.50 -9.91
C GLU A 118 -13.48 -14.25 -9.88
N THR A 119 -12.78 -14.53 -10.99
CA THR A 119 -11.35 -14.21 -11.15
C THR A 119 -11.03 -12.72 -10.88
N TRP A 120 -11.92 -11.81 -11.27
CA TRP A 120 -11.77 -10.37 -10.96
C TRP A 120 -11.91 -10.06 -9.47
N THR A 121 -12.85 -10.71 -8.81
CA THR A 121 -13.11 -10.52 -7.37
C THR A 121 -11.88 -10.97 -6.57
N ASP A 122 -11.36 -12.15 -6.90
CA ASP A 122 -10.16 -12.71 -6.28
C ASP A 122 -8.92 -11.82 -6.51
N LEU A 123 -8.76 -11.27 -7.71
CA LEU A 123 -7.66 -10.35 -8.01
C LEU A 123 -7.74 -9.07 -7.14
N ILE A 124 -8.94 -8.51 -6.99
CA ILE A 124 -9.15 -7.31 -6.18
C ILE A 124 -8.85 -7.58 -4.71
N GLU A 125 -9.30 -8.72 -4.18
CA GLU A 125 -9.02 -9.13 -2.80
C GLU A 125 -7.51 -9.32 -2.58
N PHE A 126 -6.85 -10.03 -3.51
CA PHE A 126 -5.42 -10.26 -3.49
C PHE A 126 -4.60 -8.95 -3.48
N LEU A 127 -4.94 -8.01 -4.37
CA LEU A 127 -4.28 -6.70 -4.41
C LEU A 127 -4.58 -5.87 -3.16
N SER A 128 -5.79 -5.94 -2.63
CA SER A 128 -6.18 -5.23 -1.40
C SER A 128 -5.37 -5.72 -0.19
N LYS A 129 -5.14 -7.04 -0.09
CA LYS A 129 -4.25 -7.61 0.93
C LYS A 129 -2.82 -7.12 0.77
N SER A 130 -2.29 -7.15 -0.46
CA SER A 130 -0.93 -6.67 -0.77
C SER A 130 -0.75 -5.19 -0.41
N LEU A 131 -1.74 -4.35 -0.72
CA LEU A 131 -1.78 -2.94 -0.35
C LEU A 131 -1.76 -2.74 1.16
N TYR A 132 -2.56 -3.52 1.89
CA TYR A 132 -2.62 -3.44 3.35
C TYR A 132 -1.26 -3.82 3.96
N GLU A 133 -0.66 -4.92 3.54
CA GLU A 133 0.65 -5.36 4.02
C GLU A 133 1.74 -4.35 3.72
N LYS A 134 1.77 -3.76 2.51
CA LYS A 134 2.76 -2.74 2.15
C LYS A 134 2.59 -1.45 2.95
N ARG A 135 1.35 -1.07 3.29
CA ARG A 135 1.08 0.16 4.06
C ARG A 135 1.46 0.01 5.54
N PHE A 136 1.29 -1.18 6.11
CA PHE A 136 1.44 -1.43 7.55
C PHE A 136 2.68 -2.25 7.95
N ARG A 137 3.46 -2.79 6.99
CA ARG A 137 4.87 -3.17 7.21
C ARG A 137 5.70 -1.93 7.55
#